data_AF-A0A533WA95-F1
#
_entry.id   AF-A0A533WA95-F1
#
_cell.length_a   1.000
_cell.length_b   1.000
_cell.length_c   1.000
_cell.angle_alpha   90.00
_cell.angle_beta   90.00
_cell.angle_gamma   90.00
#
_symmetry.space_group_name_H-M   'P 1'
#
loop_
_entity.id
_entity.type
_entity.pdbx_description
1 polymer ?
#
loop_
_entity_poly.entity_id
_entity_poly.type
_entity_poly.pdbx_seq_one_letter_code
_entity_poly.pdbx_strand_id
1 'polypeptide(L)'
;MGDKKLEDLLRVISLCASIQSSSANPFEVDIIEKLQVLKKHLPDWEFLDELLLDSEALYELAQIVKLQDLWLKQKATSLYIDPLLVQLKVKLLSRQALAESFVKSWHPIAQLDQLSPKGLEKAFVYWRDLRPFSERFKDQFGTYGARPGVVDYQDLVDLGIFTQEQFDSKMNVVYDELVLTSKGEWVDYREFIESSEVEKKITRAYILAFLISDGRALVKTDPLTGKISITPLPRRATGEAKSVAISVTEGT
;
A
#
# COMPACT_ATOMS: atom_id res chain seq x y z
N MET A 1 31.49 48.55 27.00
CA MET A 1 30.52 47.50 27.39
C MET A 1 29.52 47.18 26.26
N GLY A 2 29.33 48.09 25.28
CA GLY A 2 28.57 47.82 24.04
C GLY A 2 29.25 46.86 23.06
N ASP A 3 30.57 46.94 22.87
CA ASP A 3 31.31 46.08 21.90
C ASP A 3 31.09 44.58 22.09
N LYS A 4 31.08 44.11 23.35
CA LYS A 4 30.93 42.67 23.63
C LYS A 4 29.55 42.12 23.24
N LYS A 5 28.51 42.97 23.30
CA LYS A 5 27.14 42.60 22.92
C LYS A 5 26.99 42.52 21.41
N LEU A 6 27.62 43.45 20.69
CA LEU A 6 27.67 43.46 19.23
C LEU A 6 28.47 42.27 18.69
N GLU A 7 29.60 41.93 19.32
CA GLU A 7 30.36 40.73 18.99
C GLU A 7 29.53 39.45 19.14
N ASP A 8 28.71 39.35 20.20
CA ASP A 8 27.86 38.19 20.43
C ASP A 8 26.78 38.05 19.34
N LEU A 9 26.17 39.16 18.87
CA LEU A 9 25.25 39.14 17.73
C LEU A 9 25.92 38.72 16.42
N LEU A 10 27.09 39.30 16.12
CA LEU A 10 27.86 38.97 14.92
C LEU A 10 28.31 37.50 14.91
N ARG A 11 28.57 36.91 16.09
CA ARG A 11 28.82 35.47 16.24
C ARG A 11 27.60 34.64 15.90
N VAL A 12 26.39 35.04 16.31
CA VAL A 12 25.16 34.34 15.94
C VAL A 12 24.93 34.41 14.43
N ILE A 13 25.08 35.60 13.83
CA ILE A 13 24.91 35.81 12.38
C ILE A 13 25.90 34.98 11.58
N SER A 14 27.20 35.05 11.92
CA SER A 14 28.25 34.30 11.23
C SER A 14 28.09 32.78 11.36
N LEU A 15 27.67 32.30 12.54
CA LEU A 15 27.37 30.88 12.75
C LEU A 15 26.21 30.44 11.86
N CYS A 16 25.11 31.19 11.80
CA CYS A 16 23.97 30.88 10.95
C CYS A 16 24.34 30.90 9.46
N ALA A 17 25.06 31.92 9.01
CA ALA A 17 25.53 32.04 7.62
C ALA A 17 26.50 30.89 7.24
N SER A 18 27.35 30.44 8.17
CA SER A 18 28.25 29.32 7.94
C SER A 18 27.50 28.00 7.74
N ILE A 19 26.39 27.79 8.45
CA ILE A 19 25.58 26.57 8.36
C ILE A 19 24.66 26.61 7.14
N GLN A 20 24.26 27.78 6.67
CA GLN A 20 23.54 27.91 5.41
C GLN A 20 24.44 27.66 4.18
N SER A 21 25.71 28.06 4.26
CA SER A 21 26.67 27.91 3.16
C SER A 21 27.39 26.56 3.14
N SER A 22 27.53 25.90 4.29
CA SER A 22 28.06 24.54 4.40
C SER A 22 26.93 23.52 4.44
N SER A 23 27.18 22.29 3.99
CA SER A 23 26.22 21.18 4.15
C SER A 23 26.18 20.62 5.59
N ALA A 24 26.39 21.48 6.58
CA ALA A 24 26.42 21.09 7.98
C ALA A 24 25.00 20.80 8.50
N ASN A 25 24.91 20.11 9.64
CA ASN A 25 23.62 19.75 10.22
C ASN A 25 22.94 20.97 10.86
N PRO A 26 21.75 21.40 10.40
CA PRO A 26 21.06 22.57 10.96
C PRO A 26 20.66 22.43 12.45
N PHE A 27 20.65 21.20 12.99
CA PHE A 27 20.31 20.92 14.39
C PHE A 27 21.47 21.12 15.38
N GLU A 28 22.68 21.42 14.90
CA GLU A 28 23.81 21.77 15.78
C GLU A 28 23.64 23.15 16.43
N VAL A 29 22.72 23.99 15.89
CA VAL A 29 22.38 25.29 16.48
C VAL A 29 21.26 25.14 17.49
N ASP A 30 21.55 25.43 18.75
CA ASP A 30 20.51 25.62 19.76
C ASP A 30 19.82 26.98 19.58
N ILE A 31 18.71 26.96 18.86
CA ILE A 31 17.89 28.16 18.58
C ILE A 31 17.39 28.80 19.87
N ILE A 32 17.03 27.99 20.89
CA ILE A 32 16.48 28.50 22.14
C ILE A 32 17.56 29.27 22.90
N GLU A 33 18.77 28.72 22.98
CA GLU A 33 19.92 29.38 23.58
C GLU A 33 20.22 30.72 22.87
N LYS A 34 20.26 30.72 21.53
CA LYS A 34 20.58 31.96 20.77
C LYS A 34 19.47 33.01 20.90
N LEU A 35 18.20 32.63 20.90
CA LEU A 35 17.09 33.56 21.16
C LEU A 35 17.14 34.14 22.59
N GLN A 36 17.60 33.38 23.58
CA GLN A 36 17.80 33.89 24.94
C GLN A 36 18.92 34.92 25.00
N VAL A 37 19.99 34.74 24.24
CA VAL A 37 21.06 35.72 24.09
C VAL A 37 20.52 37.03 23.48
N LEU A 38 19.78 36.96 22.38
CA LEU A 38 19.12 38.14 21.77
C LEU A 38 18.23 38.87 22.77
N LYS A 39 17.34 38.12 23.44
CA LYS A 39 16.40 38.68 24.43
C LYS A 39 17.10 39.35 25.61
N LYS A 40 18.28 38.87 26.01
CA LYS A 40 19.06 39.44 27.11
C LYS A 40 19.64 40.82 26.74
N HIS A 41 19.99 41.02 25.48
CA HIS A 41 20.58 42.26 24.99
C HIS A 41 19.53 43.28 24.52
N LEU A 42 18.33 42.81 24.17
CA LEU A 42 17.19 43.63 23.71
C LEU A 42 16.90 44.89 24.54
N PRO A 43 16.87 44.84 25.90
CA PRO A 43 16.54 46.01 26.71
C PRO A 43 17.59 47.13 26.68
N ASP A 44 18.80 46.79 26.21
CA ASP A 44 19.95 47.69 26.25
C ASP A 44 20.22 48.40 24.91
N TRP A 45 19.39 48.15 23.88
CA TRP A 45 19.56 48.76 22.55
C TRP A 45 18.91 50.14 22.50
N GLU A 46 19.72 51.16 22.23
CA GLU A 46 19.27 52.56 22.18
C GLU A 46 19.35 53.13 20.75
N PHE A 47 20.18 52.54 19.89
CA PHE A 47 20.46 53.04 18.55
C PHE A 47 19.84 52.16 17.45
N LEU A 48 19.50 52.80 16.32
CA LEU A 48 18.90 52.11 15.17
C LEU A 48 19.79 51.01 14.59
N ASP A 49 21.10 51.26 14.53
CA ASP A 49 22.07 50.31 13.96
C ASP A 49 22.13 49.00 14.77
N GLU A 50 21.99 49.11 16.09
CA GLU A 50 21.96 47.95 17.00
C GLU A 50 20.69 47.13 16.83
N LEU A 51 19.54 47.81 16.67
CA LEU A 51 18.25 47.17 16.39
C LEU A 51 18.22 46.49 15.02
N LEU A 52 18.86 47.09 14.01
CA LEU A 52 19.01 46.48 12.69
C LEU A 52 19.81 45.17 12.78
N LEU A 53 20.91 45.18 13.53
CA LEU A 53 21.77 44.00 13.69
C LEU A 53 21.09 42.88 14.50
N ASP A 54 20.30 43.24 15.51
CA ASP A 54 19.44 42.28 16.25
C ASP A 54 18.36 41.67 15.34
N SER A 55 17.74 42.49 14.47
CA SER A 55 16.74 42.02 13.50
C SER A 55 17.34 41.09 12.44
N GLU A 56 18.58 41.35 12.02
CA GLU A 56 19.34 40.49 11.11
C GLU A 56 19.65 39.14 11.77
N ALA A 57 20.11 39.14 13.04
CA ALA A 57 20.34 37.91 13.80
C ALA A 57 19.06 37.08 13.96
N LEU A 58 17.92 37.72 14.20
CA LEU A 58 16.62 37.06 14.28
C LEU A 58 16.22 36.43 12.94
N TYR A 59 16.42 37.14 11.84
CA TYR A 59 16.14 36.66 10.49
C TYR A 59 16.97 35.42 10.16
N GLU A 60 18.26 35.45 10.48
CA GLU A 60 19.17 34.31 10.26
C GLU A 60 18.77 33.08 11.08
N LEU A 61 18.35 33.26 12.34
CA LEU A 61 17.81 32.16 13.14
C LEU A 61 16.52 31.57 12.54
N ALA A 62 15.64 32.42 11.99
CA ALA A 62 14.43 31.95 11.32
C ALA A 62 14.74 31.12 10.06
N GLN A 63 15.81 31.46 9.33
CA GLN A 63 16.27 30.65 8.20
C GLN A 63 16.79 29.28 8.65
N ILE A 64 17.50 29.20 9.78
CA ILE A 64 17.93 27.91 10.35
C ILE A 64 16.73 27.04 10.73
N VAL A 65 15.67 27.61 11.35
CA VAL A 65 14.43 26.88 11.65
C VAL A 65 13.79 26.31 10.37
N LYS A 66 13.75 27.11 9.30
CA LYS A 66 13.25 26.65 8.00
C LYS A 66 14.10 25.49 7.43
N LEU A 67 15.41 25.55 7.57
CA LEU A 67 16.31 24.46 7.16
C LEU A 67 16.08 23.19 7.98
N GLN A 68 15.86 23.32 9.30
CA GLN A 68 15.51 22.18 10.16
C GLN A 68 14.18 21.52 9.73
N ASP A 69 13.14 22.30 9.41
CA ASP A 69 11.86 21.79 8.90
C ASP A 69 12.02 21.07 7.55
N LEU A 70 12.75 21.66 6.61
CA LEU A 70 13.03 21.04 5.32
C LEU A 70 13.81 19.74 5.47
N TRP A 71 14.81 19.71 6.35
CA TRP A 71 15.60 18.51 6.64
C TRP A 71 14.72 17.39 7.22
N LEU A 72 13.83 17.71 8.16
CA LEU A 72 12.86 16.76 8.72
C LEU A 72 11.90 16.24 7.65
N LYS A 73 11.37 17.12 6.81
CA LYS A 73 10.49 16.73 5.70
C LYS A 73 11.19 15.80 4.72
N GLN A 74 12.43 16.08 4.35
CA GLN A 74 13.21 15.20 3.48
C GLN A 74 13.47 13.84 4.12
N LYS A 75 13.84 13.78 5.39
CA LYS A 75 14.04 12.51 6.12
C LYS A 75 12.74 11.72 6.29
N ALA A 76 11.64 12.40 6.64
CA ALA A 76 10.32 11.79 6.74
C ALA A 76 9.83 11.28 5.39
N THR A 77 10.08 12.02 4.31
CA THR A 77 9.73 11.61 2.93
C THR A 77 10.61 10.46 2.44
N SER A 78 11.89 10.40 2.84
CA SER A 78 12.74 9.24 2.58
C SER A 78 12.25 7.96 3.30
N LEU A 79 11.53 8.10 4.41
CA LEU A 79 10.85 7.00 5.11
C LEU A 79 9.42 6.78 4.59
N TYR A 80 8.90 7.70 3.77
CA TYR A 80 7.61 7.55 3.10
C TYR A 80 7.78 6.58 1.95
N ILE A 81 7.63 5.30 2.28
CA ILE A 81 7.48 4.27 1.28
C ILE A 81 6.11 4.48 0.63
N ASP A 82 6.10 4.94 -0.62
CA ASP A 82 4.87 5.10 -1.40
C ASP A 82 4.10 3.76 -1.42
N PRO A 83 2.88 3.70 -0.84
CA PRO A 83 2.09 2.48 -0.82
C PRO A 83 1.84 1.89 -2.21
N LEU A 84 1.75 2.73 -3.24
CA LEU A 84 1.58 2.29 -4.63
C LEU A 84 2.82 1.55 -5.14
N LEU A 85 4.00 2.09 -4.83
CA LEU A 85 5.28 1.51 -5.25
C LEU A 85 5.53 0.16 -4.56
N VAL A 86 5.11 0.01 -3.30
CA VAL A 86 5.13 -1.29 -2.59
C VAL A 86 4.21 -2.28 -3.26
N GLN A 87 2.97 -1.89 -3.57
CA GLN A 87 2.00 -2.79 -4.21
C GLN A 87 2.51 -3.28 -5.57
N LEU A 88 3.07 -2.38 -6.38
CA LEU A 88 3.66 -2.74 -7.67
C LEU A 88 4.84 -3.70 -7.48
N LYS A 89 5.74 -3.43 -6.53
CA LYS A 89 6.87 -4.30 -6.23
C LYS A 89 6.41 -5.69 -5.79
N VAL A 90 5.40 -5.78 -4.91
CA VAL A 90 4.81 -7.06 -4.49
C VAL A 90 4.18 -7.82 -5.66
N LYS A 91 3.44 -7.13 -6.54
CA LYS A 91 2.82 -7.75 -7.73
C LYS A 91 3.82 -8.25 -8.77
N LEU A 92 4.97 -7.59 -8.90
CA LEU A 92 6.02 -7.94 -9.86
C LEU A 92 6.98 -9.02 -9.35
N LEU A 93 7.11 -9.20 -8.03
CA LEU A 93 8.02 -10.20 -7.46
C LEU A 93 7.53 -11.63 -7.76
N SER A 94 8.49 -12.53 -7.99
CA SER A 94 8.22 -13.95 -8.10
C SER A 94 7.82 -14.54 -6.74
N ARG A 95 7.13 -15.69 -6.76
CA ARG A 95 6.74 -16.42 -5.53
C ARG A 95 7.92 -16.72 -4.62
N GLN A 96 9.06 -17.10 -5.20
CA GLN A 96 10.30 -17.37 -4.45
C GLN A 96 10.85 -16.12 -3.77
N ALA A 97 10.93 -15.00 -4.50
CA ALA A 97 11.44 -13.75 -3.95
C ALA A 97 10.53 -13.16 -2.86
N LEU A 98 9.21 -13.33 -2.98
CA LEU A 98 8.26 -12.99 -1.93
C LEU A 98 8.46 -13.83 -0.67
N ALA A 99 8.60 -15.15 -0.82
CA ALA A 99 8.84 -16.06 0.31
C ALA A 99 10.17 -15.72 1.02
N GLU A 100 11.24 -15.47 0.28
CA GLU A 100 12.52 -15.05 0.85
C GLU A 100 12.42 -13.72 1.60
N SER A 101 11.72 -12.73 1.03
CA SER A 101 11.51 -11.43 1.67
C SER A 101 10.71 -11.56 2.96
N PHE A 102 9.70 -12.44 2.97
CA PHE A 102 8.90 -12.74 4.15
C PHE A 102 9.73 -13.39 5.25
N VAL A 103 10.52 -14.42 4.93
CA VAL A 103 11.41 -15.10 5.89
C VAL A 103 12.44 -14.13 6.47
N LYS A 104 13.02 -13.26 5.64
CA LYS A 104 13.98 -12.24 6.10
C LYS A 104 13.35 -11.22 7.07
N SER A 105 12.06 -10.97 6.92
CA SER A 105 11.31 -9.99 7.73
C SER A 105 10.54 -10.65 8.89
N TRP A 106 10.63 -11.97 9.03
CA TRP A 106 9.90 -12.72 10.05
C TRP A 106 10.61 -12.59 11.40
N HIS A 107 10.10 -11.71 12.26
CA HIS A 107 10.59 -11.48 13.62
C HIS A 107 9.54 -11.93 14.65
N PRO A 108 9.38 -13.24 14.90
CA PRO A 108 8.46 -13.72 15.91
C PRO A 108 8.97 -13.31 17.29
N ILE A 109 8.05 -12.90 18.17
CA ILE A 109 8.39 -12.57 19.55
C ILE A 109 8.80 -13.86 20.26
N ALA A 110 10.10 -14.11 20.34
CA ALA A 110 10.65 -15.33 20.95
C ALA A 110 10.72 -15.25 22.48
N GLN A 111 10.84 -14.05 23.04
CA GLN A 111 10.96 -13.83 24.48
C GLN A 111 10.40 -12.45 24.87
N LEU A 112 9.70 -12.41 26.00
CA LEU A 112 9.26 -11.20 26.68
C LEU A 112 9.99 -11.15 28.02
N ASP A 113 10.95 -10.23 28.17
CA ASP A 113 11.80 -10.15 29.38
C ASP A 113 11.05 -9.66 30.63
N GLN A 114 9.85 -9.11 30.47
CA GLN A 114 9.01 -8.70 31.59
C GLN A 114 7.61 -9.28 31.48
N LEU A 115 7.27 -10.16 32.41
CA LEU A 115 5.90 -10.58 32.68
C LEU A 115 5.23 -9.50 33.54
N SER A 116 4.35 -8.70 32.93
CA SER A 116 3.49 -7.79 33.71
C SER A 116 2.30 -8.57 34.33
N PRO A 117 1.77 -8.13 35.48
CA PRO A 117 0.55 -8.73 36.06
C PRO A 117 -0.62 -8.76 35.06
N LYS A 118 -0.79 -7.70 34.25
CA LYS A 118 -1.78 -7.67 33.15
C LYS A 118 -1.48 -8.68 32.05
N GLY A 119 -0.20 -8.95 31.77
CA GLY A 119 0.23 -9.97 30.82
C GLY A 119 -0.11 -11.38 31.32
N LEU A 120 0.06 -11.64 32.62
CA LEU A 120 -0.34 -12.90 33.25
C LEU A 120 -1.86 -13.09 33.25
N GLU A 121 -2.62 -12.04 33.53
CA GLU A 121 -4.08 -12.06 33.44
C GLU A 121 -4.55 -12.40 32.03
N LYS A 122 -3.98 -11.73 31.01
CA LYS A 122 -4.27 -12.04 29.60
C LYS A 122 -3.86 -13.45 29.22
N ALA A 123 -2.71 -13.93 29.68
CA ALA A 123 -2.26 -15.29 29.42
C ALA A 123 -3.21 -16.30 30.07
N PHE A 124 -3.63 -16.09 31.31
CA PHE A 124 -4.60 -16.95 32.00
C PHE A 124 -5.93 -17.03 31.25
N VAL A 125 -6.49 -15.87 30.85
CA VAL A 125 -7.71 -15.82 30.04
C VAL A 125 -7.50 -16.55 28.71
N TYR A 126 -6.39 -16.28 28.01
CA TYR A 126 -6.07 -16.92 26.75
C TYR A 126 -5.99 -18.45 26.89
N TRP A 127 -5.24 -18.97 27.88
CA TRP A 127 -5.05 -20.41 28.09
C TRP A 127 -6.33 -21.11 28.57
N ARG A 128 -7.15 -20.43 29.38
CA ARG A 128 -8.45 -20.93 29.85
C ARG A 128 -9.44 -21.04 28.70
N ASP A 129 -9.48 -20.02 27.85
CA ASP A 129 -10.42 -19.94 26.72
C ASP A 129 -9.87 -20.65 25.47
N LEU A 130 -8.65 -21.19 25.56
CA LEU A 130 -7.99 -21.87 24.47
C LEU A 130 -8.63 -23.23 24.23
N ARG A 131 -9.29 -23.36 23.09
CA ARG A 131 -9.86 -24.65 22.68
C ARG A 131 -8.82 -25.77 22.62
N PRO A 132 -9.19 -27.05 22.79
CA PRO A 132 -8.29 -28.17 22.59
C PRO A 132 -7.61 -28.09 21.22
N PHE A 133 -6.35 -28.54 21.11
CA PHE A 133 -5.55 -28.41 19.89
C PHE A 133 -6.26 -28.95 18.64
N SER A 134 -7.03 -30.04 18.80
CA SER A 134 -7.89 -30.65 17.79
C SER A 134 -9.02 -29.75 17.25
N GLU A 135 -9.37 -28.70 17.97
CA GLU A 135 -10.45 -27.76 17.65
C GLU A 135 -9.95 -26.34 17.32
N ARG A 136 -8.74 -25.97 17.77
CA ARG A 136 -8.14 -24.65 17.48
C ARG A 136 -8.12 -24.33 15.99
N PHE A 137 -7.86 -25.35 15.18
CA PHE A 137 -7.71 -25.24 13.73
C PHE A 137 -8.97 -25.57 12.95
N LYS A 138 -10.05 -26.04 13.60
CA LYS A 138 -11.32 -26.32 12.91
C LYS A 138 -12.07 -25.05 12.53
N ASP A 139 -11.95 -24.00 13.36
CA ASP A 139 -12.70 -22.76 13.17
C ASP A 139 -11.83 -21.58 12.69
N GLN A 140 -10.51 -21.57 12.98
CA GLN A 140 -9.59 -20.50 12.53
C GLN A 140 -8.95 -20.76 11.17
N PHE A 141 -8.87 -22.03 10.75
CA PHE A 141 -8.88 -22.36 9.31
C PHE A 141 -10.31 -22.63 8.87
N GLY A 142 -11.25 -21.80 9.33
CA GLY A 142 -12.56 -21.66 8.69
C GLY A 142 -12.29 -21.36 7.23
N THR A 143 -12.43 -22.39 6.40
CA THR A 143 -12.56 -22.37 4.96
C THR A 143 -12.00 -21.10 4.31
N TYR A 144 -10.67 -20.93 4.24
CA TYR A 144 -10.08 -20.11 3.18
C TYR A 144 -10.24 -20.79 1.79
N GLY A 145 -11.10 -21.82 1.69
CA GLY A 145 -11.73 -22.30 0.47
C GLY A 145 -13.21 -21.89 0.33
N ALA A 146 -13.80 -21.15 1.27
CA ALA A 146 -15.06 -20.46 1.01
C ALA A 146 -14.70 -19.28 0.12
N ARG A 147 -14.76 -19.56 -1.18
CA ARG A 147 -14.51 -18.59 -2.24
C ARG A 147 -15.23 -17.29 -1.86
N PRO A 148 -14.57 -16.11 -1.91
CA PRO A 148 -15.25 -14.84 -1.71
C PRO A 148 -16.46 -14.82 -2.64
N GLY A 149 -17.66 -14.67 -2.06
CA GLY A 149 -18.98 -14.77 -2.68
C GLY A 149 -18.95 -15.02 -4.18
N VAL A 150 -18.76 -16.27 -4.57
CA VAL A 150 -19.19 -16.68 -5.91
C VAL A 150 -20.70 -16.58 -5.81
N VAL A 151 -21.29 -15.71 -6.63
CA VAL A 151 -22.74 -15.69 -6.88
C VAL A 151 -23.15 -17.16 -7.03
N ASP A 152 -23.88 -17.67 -6.06
CA ASP A 152 -24.27 -19.07 -6.03
C ASP A 152 -25.30 -19.29 -7.14
N TYR A 153 -25.43 -20.51 -7.63
CA TYR A 153 -26.43 -20.85 -8.63
C TYR A 153 -27.85 -20.46 -8.17
N GLN A 154 -28.12 -20.57 -6.87
CA GLN A 154 -29.39 -20.12 -6.28
C GLN A 154 -29.62 -18.61 -6.45
N ASP A 155 -28.58 -17.78 -6.33
CA ASP A 155 -28.68 -16.34 -6.55
C ASP A 155 -29.07 -16.02 -8.02
N LEU A 156 -28.66 -16.84 -8.99
CA LEU A 156 -29.01 -16.68 -10.41
C LEU A 156 -30.44 -17.11 -10.74
N VAL A 157 -30.93 -18.14 -10.06
CA VAL A 157 -32.32 -18.59 -10.14
C VAL A 157 -33.23 -17.54 -9.51
N ASP A 158 -32.83 -16.97 -8.37
CA ASP A 158 -33.55 -15.91 -7.68
C ASP A 158 -33.58 -14.59 -8.49
N LEU A 159 -32.52 -14.30 -9.25
CA LEU A 159 -32.47 -13.17 -10.19
C LEU A 159 -33.23 -13.42 -11.50
N GLY A 160 -33.76 -14.63 -11.74
CA GLY A 160 -34.62 -14.95 -12.89
C GLY A 160 -33.91 -14.96 -14.25
N ILE A 161 -32.59 -15.12 -14.29
CA ILE A 161 -31.79 -14.92 -15.51
C ILE A 161 -31.71 -16.18 -16.39
N PHE A 162 -31.69 -17.40 -15.81
CA PHE A 162 -31.59 -18.67 -16.57
C PHE A 162 -32.28 -19.88 -15.89
N THR A 163 -32.72 -20.86 -16.69
CA THR A 163 -32.93 -22.26 -16.24
C THR A 163 -31.63 -23.08 -16.39
N GLN A 164 -31.43 -24.13 -15.57
CA GLN A 164 -30.17 -24.90 -15.51
C GLN A 164 -29.67 -25.39 -16.88
N GLU A 165 -30.57 -25.93 -17.69
CA GLU A 165 -30.27 -26.45 -19.03
C GLU A 165 -29.89 -25.34 -20.04
N GLN A 166 -30.48 -24.16 -19.90
CA GLN A 166 -30.18 -23.00 -20.74
C GLN A 166 -28.82 -22.39 -20.42
N PHE A 167 -28.38 -22.49 -19.16
CA PHE A 167 -27.07 -22.00 -18.76
C PHE A 167 -25.95 -22.92 -19.26
N ASP A 168 -26.07 -24.23 -19.04
CA ASP A 168 -25.05 -25.20 -19.47
C ASP A 168 -24.87 -25.22 -21.00
N SER A 169 -25.98 -25.12 -21.74
CA SER A 169 -25.93 -25.02 -23.20
C SER A 169 -25.23 -23.75 -23.67
N LYS A 170 -25.58 -22.57 -23.12
CA LYS A 170 -24.90 -21.31 -23.42
C LYS A 170 -23.43 -21.32 -23.03
N MET A 171 -23.10 -21.98 -21.91
CA MET A 171 -21.72 -22.12 -21.45
C MET A 171 -20.87 -22.94 -22.42
N ASN A 172 -21.39 -24.06 -22.92
CA ASN A 172 -20.69 -24.87 -23.92
C ASN A 172 -20.49 -24.10 -25.24
N VAL A 173 -21.49 -23.35 -25.69
CA VAL A 173 -21.37 -22.50 -26.90
C VAL A 173 -20.23 -21.49 -26.76
N VAL A 174 -20.17 -20.75 -25.64
CA VAL A 174 -19.10 -19.76 -25.41
C VAL A 174 -17.73 -20.43 -25.27
N TYR A 175 -17.67 -21.62 -24.67
CA TYR A 175 -16.43 -22.38 -24.56
C TYR A 175 -15.91 -22.84 -25.94
N ASP A 176 -16.80 -23.37 -26.79
CA ASP A 176 -16.44 -23.80 -28.14
C ASP A 176 -16.02 -22.60 -29.00
N GLU A 177 -16.70 -21.46 -28.88
CA GLU A 177 -16.27 -20.20 -29.49
C GLU A 177 -14.86 -19.81 -29.04
N LEU A 178 -14.57 -19.86 -27.73
CA LEU A 178 -13.26 -19.54 -27.19
C LEU A 178 -12.17 -20.49 -27.72
N VAL A 179 -12.45 -21.78 -27.84
CA VAL A 179 -11.54 -22.79 -28.42
C VAL A 179 -11.23 -22.48 -29.89
N LEU A 180 -12.25 -22.14 -30.67
CA LEU A 180 -12.10 -21.79 -32.08
C LEU A 180 -11.30 -20.50 -32.29
N THR A 181 -11.55 -19.48 -31.47
CA THR A 181 -10.85 -18.18 -31.57
C THR A 181 -9.41 -18.27 -31.08
N SER A 182 -9.17 -19.01 -30.00
CA SER A 182 -7.85 -19.13 -29.38
C SER A 182 -6.86 -19.93 -30.23
N LYS A 183 -7.29 -21.05 -30.83
CA LYS A 183 -6.37 -22.03 -31.46
C LYS A 183 -5.16 -22.42 -30.56
N GLY A 184 -5.28 -22.26 -29.24
CA GLY A 184 -4.21 -22.50 -28.26
C GLY A 184 -3.40 -21.27 -27.85
N GLU A 185 -3.68 -20.09 -28.42
CA GLU A 185 -3.03 -18.82 -28.05
C GLU A 185 -3.87 -18.00 -27.06
N TRP A 186 -3.24 -16.95 -26.50
CA TRP A 186 -3.88 -16.00 -25.60
C TRP A 186 -4.68 -14.98 -26.42
N VAL A 187 -5.96 -14.84 -26.13
CA VAL A 187 -6.88 -13.89 -26.77
C VAL A 187 -7.12 -12.70 -25.82
N ASP A 188 -7.26 -11.50 -26.36
CA ASP A 188 -7.66 -10.35 -25.55
C ASP A 188 -9.12 -10.50 -25.09
N TYR A 189 -9.34 -10.36 -23.78
CA TYR A 189 -10.66 -10.50 -23.18
C TYR A 189 -11.67 -9.49 -23.75
N ARG A 190 -11.26 -8.23 -23.92
CA ARG A 190 -12.16 -7.15 -24.34
C ARG A 190 -12.61 -7.38 -25.78
N GLU A 191 -11.69 -7.81 -26.64
CA GLU A 191 -12.00 -8.17 -28.02
C GLU A 191 -12.96 -9.37 -28.09
N PHE A 192 -12.78 -10.37 -27.23
CA PHE A 192 -13.63 -11.55 -27.21
C PHE A 192 -15.07 -11.28 -26.75
N ILE A 193 -15.25 -10.43 -25.73
CA ILE A 193 -16.60 -10.10 -25.22
C ILE A 193 -17.32 -9.06 -26.08
N GLU A 194 -16.64 -8.36 -26.99
CA GLU A 194 -17.22 -7.27 -27.75
C GLU A 194 -18.39 -7.77 -28.63
N SER A 195 -19.53 -7.09 -28.53
CA SER A 195 -20.71 -7.39 -29.34
C SER A 195 -21.58 -6.16 -29.52
N SER A 196 -22.31 -6.11 -30.64
CA SER A 196 -23.26 -5.04 -30.97
C SER A 196 -24.43 -4.92 -29.98
N GLU A 197 -24.74 -6.01 -29.27
CA GLU A 197 -25.81 -6.04 -28.26
C GLU A 197 -25.20 -6.03 -26.85
N VAL A 198 -25.69 -5.11 -26.00
CA VAL A 198 -25.20 -4.95 -24.61
C VAL A 198 -25.49 -6.18 -23.76
N GLU A 199 -26.69 -6.76 -23.88
CA GLU A 199 -27.07 -7.97 -23.15
C GLU A 199 -26.16 -9.15 -23.48
N LYS A 200 -25.79 -9.30 -24.75
CA LYS A 200 -24.88 -10.35 -25.22
C LYS A 200 -23.47 -10.15 -24.67
N LYS A 201 -22.98 -8.90 -24.59
CA LYS A 201 -21.68 -8.54 -24.00
C LYS A 201 -21.61 -8.90 -22.52
N ILE A 202 -22.64 -8.51 -21.76
CA ILE A 202 -22.73 -8.81 -20.32
C ILE A 202 -22.84 -10.33 -20.09
N THR A 203 -23.70 -11.00 -20.87
CA THR A 203 -23.88 -12.46 -20.77
C THR A 203 -22.57 -13.21 -21.06
N ARG A 204 -21.82 -12.78 -22.10
CA ARG A 204 -20.51 -13.37 -22.43
C ARG A 204 -19.50 -13.15 -21.31
N ALA A 205 -19.39 -11.93 -20.78
CA ALA A 205 -18.51 -11.63 -19.65
C ALA A 205 -18.84 -12.50 -18.43
N TYR A 206 -20.13 -12.68 -18.14
CA TYR A 206 -20.60 -13.50 -17.03
C TYR A 206 -20.27 -14.99 -17.20
N ILE A 207 -20.59 -15.58 -18.36
CA ILE A 207 -20.28 -16.97 -18.68
C ILE A 207 -18.77 -17.21 -18.62
N LEU A 208 -17.97 -16.26 -19.12
CA LEU A 208 -16.51 -16.38 -19.11
C LEU A 208 -15.94 -16.38 -17.68
N ALA A 209 -16.47 -15.53 -16.79
CA ALA A 209 -16.11 -15.54 -15.38
C ALA A 209 -16.42 -16.90 -14.72
N PHE A 210 -17.53 -17.53 -15.11
CA PHE A 210 -17.87 -18.88 -14.66
C PHE A 210 -16.93 -19.94 -15.23
N LEU A 211 -16.59 -19.88 -16.53
CA LEU A 211 -15.61 -20.79 -17.17
C LEU A 211 -14.23 -20.71 -16.52
N ILE A 212 -13.79 -19.51 -16.13
CA ILE A 212 -12.55 -19.29 -15.38
C ILE A 212 -12.67 -19.91 -13.98
N SER A 213 -13.81 -19.72 -13.31
CA SER A 213 -14.06 -20.24 -11.96
C SER A 213 -14.22 -21.77 -11.90
N ASP A 214 -14.76 -22.39 -12.95
CA ASP A 214 -14.84 -23.86 -13.13
C ASP A 214 -13.49 -24.47 -13.60
N GLY A 215 -12.49 -23.63 -13.89
CA GLY A 215 -11.16 -24.07 -14.31
C GLY A 215 -11.10 -24.59 -15.76
N ARG A 216 -12.08 -24.21 -16.60
CA ARG A 216 -12.11 -24.50 -18.05
C ARG A 216 -11.41 -23.42 -18.89
N ALA A 217 -11.13 -22.27 -18.30
CA ALA A 217 -10.38 -21.19 -18.93
C ALA A 217 -9.34 -20.60 -17.97
N LEU A 218 -8.23 -20.10 -18.50
CA LEU A 218 -7.23 -19.33 -17.76
C LEU A 218 -7.36 -17.87 -18.10
N VAL A 219 -7.04 -17.04 -17.10
CA VAL A 219 -6.95 -15.60 -17.23
C VAL A 219 -5.58 -15.13 -16.76
N LYS A 220 -4.99 -14.21 -17.52
CA LYS A 220 -3.74 -13.54 -17.20
C LYS A 220 -3.96 -12.04 -17.28
N THR A 221 -3.67 -11.35 -16.19
CA THR A 221 -3.68 -9.88 -16.12
C THR A 221 -2.26 -9.35 -16.14
N ASP A 222 -1.95 -8.46 -17.07
CA ASP A 222 -0.71 -7.70 -17.03
C ASP A 222 -0.77 -6.66 -15.89
N PRO A 223 0.10 -6.75 -14.86
CA PRO A 223 0.06 -5.85 -13.72
C PRO A 223 0.41 -4.39 -14.05
N LEU A 224 1.07 -4.13 -15.20
CA LEU A 224 1.48 -2.78 -15.60
C LEU A 224 0.40 -2.11 -16.46
N THR A 225 -0.18 -2.84 -17.41
CA THR A 225 -1.15 -2.28 -18.38
C THR A 225 -2.60 -2.57 -18.02
N GLY A 226 -2.86 -3.52 -17.12
CA GLY A 226 -4.21 -3.98 -16.78
C GLY A 226 -4.90 -4.74 -17.92
N LYS A 227 -4.17 -5.12 -18.98
CA LYS A 227 -4.72 -5.93 -20.07
C LYS A 227 -5.02 -7.33 -19.58
N ILE A 228 -6.19 -7.84 -19.96
CA ILE A 228 -6.70 -9.15 -19.57
C ILE A 228 -6.62 -10.05 -20.79
N SER A 229 -5.86 -11.14 -20.69
CA SER A 229 -5.77 -12.16 -21.72
C SER A 229 -6.37 -13.47 -21.22
N ILE A 230 -7.06 -14.18 -22.09
CA ILE A 230 -7.80 -15.41 -21.79
C ILE A 230 -7.39 -16.54 -22.73
N THR A 231 -7.43 -17.78 -22.26
CA THR A 231 -7.17 -18.96 -23.08
C THR A 231 -7.96 -20.17 -22.56
N PRO A 232 -8.53 -21.02 -23.43
CA PRO A 232 -9.29 -22.20 -23.01
C PRO A 232 -8.35 -23.34 -22.58
N LEU A 233 -8.83 -24.18 -21.66
CA LEU A 233 -8.13 -25.37 -21.19
C LEU A 233 -8.90 -26.63 -21.60
N PRO A 234 -8.32 -27.53 -22.41
CA PRO A 234 -8.99 -28.75 -22.89
C PRO A 234 -9.28 -29.77 -21.78
N ARG A 235 -8.64 -29.64 -20.62
CA ARG A 235 -8.90 -30.43 -19.41
C ARG A 235 -9.01 -29.45 -18.24
N ARG A 236 -9.97 -29.67 -17.34
CA ARG A 236 -10.10 -28.88 -16.10
C ARG A 236 -8.73 -28.75 -15.44
N ALA A 237 -8.29 -27.53 -15.20
CA ALA A 237 -7.08 -27.31 -14.42
C ALA A 237 -7.26 -27.97 -13.06
N THR A 238 -6.43 -28.96 -12.75
CA THR A 238 -6.33 -29.61 -11.43
C THR A 238 -5.55 -28.73 -10.44
N GLY A 239 -5.56 -27.41 -10.64
CA GLY A 239 -4.94 -26.42 -9.78
C GLY A 239 -6.00 -25.63 -9.01
N GLU A 240 -5.62 -25.10 -7.85
CA GLU A 240 -6.49 -24.28 -7.01
C GLU A 240 -7.16 -23.15 -7.80
N ALA A 241 -8.48 -23.04 -7.69
CA ALA A 241 -9.29 -22.02 -8.33
C ALA A 241 -8.82 -20.62 -7.89
N LYS A 242 -8.50 -19.75 -8.86
CA LYS A 242 -8.12 -18.36 -8.59
C LYS A 242 -9.28 -17.45 -8.95
N SER A 243 -9.83 -16.76 -7.96
CA SER A 243 -10.80 -15.68 -8.19
C SER A 243 -10.06 -14.46 -8.74
N VAL A 244 -10.49 -13.95 -9.90
CA VAL A 244 -10.01 -12.70 -10.48
C VAL A 244 -11.19 -11.73 -10.56
N ALA A 245 -11.11 -10.61 -9.85
CA ALA A 245 -12.09 -9.54 -9.98
C ALA A 245 -11.87 -8.79 -11.30
N ILE A 246 -12.88 -8.82 -12.18
CA ILE A 246 -12.86 -8.07 -13.45
C ILE A 246 -13.77 -6.86 -13.25
N SER A 247 -13.18 -5.66 -13.20
CA SER A 247 -13.94 -4.41 -13.17
C SER A 247 -14.49 -4.11 -14.57
N VAL A 248 -15.81 -4.11 -14.71
CA VAL A 248 -16.50 -3.60 -15.91
C VAL A 248 -16.72 -2.11 -15.69
N THR A 249 -15.93 -1.26 -16.37
CA THR A 249 -16.18 0.18 -16.45
C THR A 249 -17.02 0.45 -17.69
N GLU A 250 -18.22 1.00 -17.53
CA GLU A 250 -18.96 1.60 -18.63
C GLU A 250 -18.15 2.81 -19.15
N GLY A 251 -17.67 2.71 -20.38
CA GLY A 251 -17.10 3.85 -21.08
C GLY A 251 -18.23 4.71 -21.62
N THR A 252 -18.17 6.01 -21.31
CA THR A 252 -18.86 7.08 -22.04
C THR A 252 -18.45 7.11 -23.50
#